data_AF-A0A940IZZ4-F1
#
_entry.id   AF-A0A940IZZ4-F1
#
_cell.length_a   1.000
_cell.length_b   1.000
_cell.length_c   1.000
_cell.angle_alpha   90.00
_cell.angle_beta   90.00
_cell.angle_gamma   90.00
#
_symmetry.space_group_name_H-M   'P 1'
#
loop_
_entity.id
_entity.type
_entity.pdbx_description
1 polymer ?
#
loop_
_entity_poly.entity_id
_entity_poly.type
_entity_poly.pdbx_seq_one_letter_code
_entity_poly.pdbx_strand_id
1 'polypeptide(L)'
;MNKVRPFWALASLLLCSNVNANRVISCSERDVDFIYQKHTAGVLIPANEVVKSFPRGSLSYSEICEVRNQLIMDGLAFTLYKPKDQKQRYISVYNGFDGGSKIYGPFVN
;
A
#
# COMPACT_ATOMS: atom_id res chain seq x y z
N MET A 1 56.32 -36.77 -9.96
CA MET A 1 55.10 -37.07 -9.16
C MET A 1 54.30 -35.80 -9.02
N ASN A 2 53.05 -35.84 -9.50
CA ASN A 2 52.08 -34.75 -9.49
C ASN A 2 51.63 -34.42 -8.06
N LYS A 3 51.38 -33.14 -7.75
CA LYS A 3 50.11 -32.77 -7.14
C LYS A 3 49.75 -31.29 -7.35
N VAL A 4 48.54 -31.11 -7.85
CA VAL A 4 47.84 -29.88 -8.21
C VAL A 4 47.31 -29.12 -6.97
N ARG A 5 47.18 -27.80 -7.12
CA ARG A 5 46.68 -26.75 -6.19
C ARG A 5 45.22 -26.97 -5.74
N PRO A 6 44.69 -26.31 -4.67
CA PRO A 6 44.05 -24.97 -4.81
C PRO A 6 44.17 -24.03 -3.57
N PHE A 7 44.32 -22.71 -3.74
CA PHE A 7 43.25 -21.70 -3.74
C PHE A 7 42.41 -21.68 -2.44
N TRP A 8 42.74 -20.77 -1.51
CA TRP A 8 41.82 -20.35 -0.44
C TRP A 8 41.33 -18.95 -0.79
N ALA A 9 40.17 -18.92 -1.45
CA ALA A 9 39.43 -17.72 -1.75
C ALA A 9 39.01 -17.02 -0.45
N LEU A 10 39.24 -15.72 -0.38
CA LEU A 10 38.63 -14.80 0.58
C LEU A 10 37.10 -14.95 0.51
N ALA A 11 36.53 -15.73 1.41
CA ALA A 11 35.09 -15.80 1.61
C ALA A 11 34.67 -14.64 2.53
N SER A 12 34.74 -13.41 2.02
CA SER A 12 33.95 -12.31 2.57
C SER A 12 32.49 -12.58 2.20
N LEU A 13 31.82 -13.37 3.04
CA LEU A 13 30.36 -13.56 2.99
C LEU A 13 29.72 -12.20 3.31
N LEU A 14 29.47 -11.44 2.24
CA LEU A 14 28.51 -10.36 2.18
C LEU A 14 27.18 -10.91 2.74
N LEU A 15 26.90 -10.59 3.99
CA LEU A 15 25.56 -10.64 4.55
C LEU A 15 24.73 -9.63 3.76
N CYS A 16 24.15 -10.07 2.65
CA CYS A 16 23.09 -9.33 1.97
C CYS A 16 21.88 -9.34 2.91
N SER A 17 21.81 -8.34 3.79
CA SER A 17 20.57 -8.00 4.48
C SER A 17 19.54 -7.68 3.40
N ASN A 18 18.63 -8.60 3.13
CA ASN A 18 17.39 -8.25 2.43
C ASN A 18 16.60 -7.34 3.37
N VAL A 19 16.95 -6.06 3.41
CA VAL A 19 16.05 -5.01 3.91
C VAL A 19 14.92 -4.95 2.90
N ASN A 20 13.88 -5.73 3.16
CA ASN A 20 12.61 -5.52 2.53
C ASN A 20 12.04 -4.26 3.17
N ALA A 21 12.35 -3.10 2.59
CA ALA A 21 11.76 -1.84 2.99
C ALA A 21 10.28 -1.89 2.63
N ASN A 22 9.47 -2.54 3.48
CA ASN A 22 8.04 -2.32 3.51
C ASN A 22 7.87 -0.83 3.77
N ARG A 23 7.57 -0.05 2.73
CA ARG A 23 7.14 1.33 2.86
C ARG A 23 5.87 1.29 3.72
N VAL A 24 6.03 1.42 5.03
CA VAL A 24 4.92 1.66 5.93
C VAL A 24 4.50 3.08 5.65
N ILE A 25 3.56 3.24 4.73
CA ILE A 25 2.84 4.48 4.53
C ILE A 25 2.02 4.66 5.82
N SER A 26 2.61 5.34 6.81
CA SER A 26 2.04 5.49 8.14
C SER A 26 0.78 6.35 8.05
N CYS A 27 -0.37 5.68 8.13
CA CYS A 27 -1.65 6.33 8.33
C CYS A 27 -1.68 6.98 9.72
N SER A 28 -2.21 8.21 9.81
CA SER A 28 -2.62 8.75 11.11
C SER A 28 -3.90 8.03 11.57
N GLU A 29 -4.16 7.99 12.88
CA GLU A 29 -5.39 7.40 13.43
C GLU A 29 -6.64 7.96 12.74
N ARG A 30 -6.68 9.28 12.49
CA ARG A 30 -7.77 9.94 11.76
C ARG A 30 -7.97 9.42 10.34
N ASP A 31 -6.91 9.02 9.65
CA ASP A 31 -7.01 8.46 8.30
C ASP A 31 -7.59 7.04 8.35
N VAL A 32 -7.16 6.25 9.34
CA VAL A 32 -7.67 4.89 9.58
C VAL A 32 -9.16 4.95 9.93
N ASP A 33 -9.54 5.83 10.85
CA ASP A 33 -10.94 6.03 11.25
C ASP A 33 -11.80 6.48 10.08
N PHE A 34 -11.29 7.37 9.23
CA PHE A 34 -12.02 7.81 8.03
C PHE A 34 -12.32 6.64 7.09
N ILE A 35 -11.32 5.79 6.81
CA ILE A 35 -11.52 4.59 5.98
C ILE A 35 -12.56 3.68 6.63
N TYR A 36 -12.41 3.40 7.92
CA TYR A 36 -13.31 2.53 8.68
C TYR A 36 -14.75 3.05 8.68
N GLN A 37 -14.96 4.35 8.87
CA GLN A 37 -16.28 4.96 8.81
C GLN A 37 -16.92 4.84 7.42
N LYS A 38 -16.17 5.07 6.34
CA LYS A 38 -16.72 4.94 4.97
C LYS A 38 -17.02 3.48 4.62
N HIS A 39 -16.20 2.55 5.10
CA HIS A 39 -16.46 1.12 4.95
C HIS A 39 -17.72 0.69 5.71
N THR A 40 -17.82 1.02 7.00
CA THR A 40 -18.97 0.63 7.85
C THR A 40 -20.27 1.34 7.47
N ALA A 41 -20.19 2.56 6.92
CA ALA A 41 -21.33 3.25 6.34
C ALA A 41 -21.83 2.63 5.02
N GLY A 42 -21.12 1.63 4.46
CA GLY A 42 -21.53 0.95 3.23
C GLY A 42 -21.48 1.84 1.99
N VAL A 43 -20.64 2.89 1.98
CA VAL A 43 -20.57 3.83 0.85
C VAL A 43 -19.51 3.43 -0.20
N LEU A 44 -18.76 2.36 0.02
CA LEU A 44 -17.82 1.78 -0.96
C LEU A 44 -18.55 0.86 -1.95
N ILE A 45 -19.58 1.41 -2.61
CA ILE A 45 -20.49 0.71 -3.52
C ILE A 45 -20.30 1.20 -4.97
N PRO A 46 -20.77 0.44 -5.99
CA PRO A 46 -20.62 0.84 -7.39
C PRO A 46 -21.11 2.24 -7.73
N ALA A 47 -22.13 2.75 -7.02
CA ALA A 47 -22.65 4.11 -7.23
C ALA A 47 -21.64 5.22 -6.90
N ASN A 48 -20.64 4.94 -6.05
CA ASN A 48 -19.57 5.86 -5.69
C ASN A 48 -18.22 5.46 -6.31
N GLU A 49 -18.20 4.45 -7.19
CA GLU A 49 -17.00 4.04 -7.91
C GLU A 49 -16.65 5.08 -8.97
N VAL A 50 -15.37 5.41 -9.09
CA VAL A 50 -14.86 6.40 -10.04
C VAL A 50 -13.71 5.83 -10.87
N VAL A 51 -13.70 6.18 -12.14
CA VAL A 51 -12.55 5.96 -13.02
C VAL A 51 -11.53 7.06 -12.75
N LYS A 52 -10.71 6.87 -11.72
CA LYS A 52 -9.58 7.75 -11.38
C LYS A 52 -8.31 6.93 -11.25
N SER A 53 -7.17 7.54 -11.56
CA SER A 53 -5.86 6.92 -11.40
C SER A 53 -4.94 7.86 -10.63
N PHE A 54 -4.16 7.31 -9.71
CA PHE A 54 -3.13 8.02 -8.97
C PHE A 54 -1.77 7.38 -9.31
N PRO A 55 -1.08 7.86 -10.37
CA PRO A 55 0.18 7.28 -10.80
C PRO A 55 1.21 7.23 -9.67
N ARG A 56 2.07 6.21 -9.68
CA ARG A 56 3.14 6.11 -8.68
C ARG A 56 4.02 7.36 -8.73
N GLY A 57 4.21 8.01 -7.58
CA GLY A 57 5.00 9.23 -7.45
C GLY A 57 4.26 10.53 -7.77
N SER A 58 2.98 10.48 -8.17
CA SER A 58 2.18 11.71 -8.39
C SER A 58 1.72 12.37 -7.10
N LEU A 59 1.73 11.63 -5.98
CA LEU A 59 1.33 12.09 -4.65
C LEU A 59 2.50 11.89 -3.68
N SER A 60 2.66 12.83 -2.75
CA SER A 60 3.62 12.70 -1.66
C SER A 60 3.21 11.59 -0.69
N TYR A 61 4.16 11.09 0.10
CA TYR A 61 3.87 10.10 1.15
C TYR A 61 2.82 10.58 2.16
N SER A 62 2.74 11.88 2.39
CA SER A 62 1.72 12.48 3.27
C SER A 62 0.32 12.53 2.67
N GLU A 63 0.17 12.25 1.37
CA GLU A 63 -1.09 12.28 0.63
C GLU A 63 -1.65 10.88 0.37
N ILE A 64 -0.94 9.85 0.82
CA ILE A 64 -1.34 8.46 0.72
C ILE A 64 -1.35 7.89 2.12
N CYS A 65 -2.38 7.11 2.46
CA CYS A 65 -2.41 6.29 3.65
C CYS A 65 -2.83 4.88 3.21
N GLU A 66 -1.98 3.89 3.45
CA GLU A 66 -2.29 2.51 3.10
C GLU A 66 -2.54 1.70 4.37
N VAL A 67 -3.79 1.32 4.59
CA VAL A 67 -4.17 0.42 5.67
C VAL A 67 -4.13 -0.99 5.12
N ARG A 68 -2.95 -1.61 5.27
CA ARG A 68 -2.78 -3.06 5.17
C ARG A 68 -3.07 -3.66 6.53
N ASN A 69 -4.31 -4.04 6.75
CA ASN A 69 -4.65 -4.64 8.03
C ASN A 69 -4.19 -6.11 8.04
N GLN A 70 -3.53 -6.54 9.12
CA GLN A 70 -3.51 -7.96 9.48
C GLN A 70 -4.90 -8.41 9.99
N LEU A 71 -5.79 -7.48 10.36
CA LEU A 71 -7.09 -7.73 11.00
C LEU A 71 -8.29 -7.92 10.04
N ILE A 72 -8.11 -8.17 8.74
CA ILE A 72 -9.25 -8.48 7.86
C ILE A 72 -8.96 -9.75 7.06
N MET A 73 -9.61 -10.84 7.47
CA MET A 73 -9.48 -12.20 6.93
C MET A 73 -9.88 -12.32 5.44
N ASP A 74 -10.39 -11.25 4.84
CA ASP A 74 -11.08 -11.26 3.55
C ASP A 74 -10.15 -10.91 2.37
N GLY A 75 -8.86 -10.62 2.64
CA GLY A 75 -7.88 -10.29 1.61
C GLY A 75 -8.00 -8.87 1.05
N LEU A 76 -8.76 -7.99 1.69
CA LEU A 76 -8.91 -6.60 1.25
C LEU A 76 -7.80 -5.70 1.81
N ALA A 77 -7.31 -4.78 0.98
CA ALA A 77 -6.41 -3.71 1.39
C ALA A 77 -6.98 -2.34 1.01
N PHE A 78 -6.86 -1.36 1.91
CA PHE A 78 -7.44 -0.04 1.72
C PHE A 78 -6.33 1.00 1.53
N THR A 79 -6.47 1.85 0.52
CA THR A 79 -5.59 3.00 0.31
C THR A 79 -6.41 4.28 0.26
N LEU A 80 -6.17 5.19 1.20
CA LEU A 80 -6.71 6.54 1.19
C LEU A 80 -5.79 7.46 0.38
N TYR A 81 -6.35 8.08 -0.65
CA TYR A 81 -5.73 9.19 -1.37
C TYR A 81 -6.34 10.51 -0.87
N LYS A 82 -5.48 11.43 -0.44
CA LYS A 82 -5.84 12.75 0.05
C LYS A 82 -4.95 13.82 -0.61
N PRO A 83 -5.13 14.07 -1.93
CA PRO A 83 -4.33 15.06 -2.65
C PRO A 83 -4.47 16.43 -1.99
N LYS A 84 -3.35 17.09 -1.63
CA LYS A 84 -3.36 18.36 -0.89
C LYS A 84 -4.08 19.49 -1.62
N ASP A 85 -4.00 19.48 -2.94
CA ASP A 85 -4.63 20.47 -3.81
C ASP A 85 -6.16 20.26 -3.94
N GLN A 86 -6.69 19.18 -3.37
CA GLN A 86 -8.10 18.81 -3.46
C GLN A 86 -8.67 18.64 -2.04
N LYS A 87 -9.79 19.30 -1.73
CA LYS A 87 -10.55 19.01 -0.49
C LYS A 87 -11.28 17.65 -0.52
N GLN A 88 -11.00 16.85 -1.54
CA GLN A 88 -11.67 15.58 -1.84
C GLN A 88 -10.73 14.44 -1.51
N ARG A 89 -11.29 13.40 -0.91
CA ARG A 89 -10.60 12.16 -0.57
C ARG A 89 -11.16 11.00 -1.37
N TYR A 90 -10.31 10.03 -1.66
CA TYR A 90 -10.68 8.83 -2.40
C TYR A 90 -10.17 7.61 -1.68
N ILE A 91 -10.93 6.52 -1.70
CA ILE A 91 -10.54 5.25 -1.10
C ILE A 91 -10.41 4.23 -2.22
N SER A 92 -9.23 3.66 -2.38
CA SER A 92 -9.05 2.45 -3.18
C SER A 92 -9.22 1.23 -2.29
N VAL A 93 -10.02 0.29 -2.76
CA VAL A 93 -10.13 -1.05 -2.19
C VAL A 93 -9.47 -2.01 -3.15
N TYR A 94 -8.39 -2.63 -2.72
CA TYR A 94 -7.73 -3.72 -3.42
C TYR A 94 -8.27 -5.03 -2.87
N ASN A 95 -8.66 -5.95 -3.76
CA ASN A 95 -9.07 -7.29 -3.42
C ASN A 95 -7.94 -8.26 -3.76
N GLY A 96 -7.36 -8.89 -2.74
CA GLY A 96 -6.27 -9.85 -2.87
C GLY A 96 -6.69 -11.18 -3.49
N PHE A 97 -7.98 -11.49 -3.54
CA PHE A 97 -8.50 -12.71 -4.15
C PHE A 97 -8.49 -12.66 -5.68
N ASP A 98 -8.95 -11.55 -6.27
CA ASP A 98 -9.00 -11.34 -7.73
C ASP A 98 -7.87 -10.45 -8.26
N GLY A 99 -7.09 -9.81 -7.37
CA GLY A 99 -6.04 -8.85 -7.72
C GLY A 99 -6.55 -7.51 -8.25
N GLY A 100 -7.86 -7.28 -8.19
CA GLY A 100 -8.51 -6.07 -8.67
C GLY A 100 -8.44 -4.93 -7.66
N SER A 101 -8.53 -3.69 -8.16
CA SER A 101 -8.69 -2.52 -7.31
C SER A 101 -9.77 -1.60 -7.85
N LYS A 102 -10.60 -1.07 -6.96
CA LYS A 102 -11.65 -0.09 -7.28
C LYS A 102 -11.46 1.15 -6.44
N ILE A 103 -11.72 2.32 -7.03
CA ILE A 103 -11.59 3.61 -6.36
C ILE A 103 -12.97 4.19 -6.14
N TYR A 104 -13.22 4.67 -4.91
CA TYR A 104 -14.48 5.24 -4.49
C TYR A 104 -14.31 6.71 -4.05
N GLY A 105 -15.33 7.51 -4.31
CA GLY A 105 -15.41 8.92 -3.92
C GLY A 105 -16.00 9.80 -5.03
N PRO A 106 -15.75 11.12 -5.00
CA PRO A 106 -15.03 11.86 -3.97
C PRO A 106 -15.78 11.90 -2.65
N PHE A 107 -15.05 11.80 -1.54
CA PHE A 107 -15.58 12.03 -0.20
C PHE A 107 -15.08 13.38 0.33
N VAL A 108 -16.00 14.13 0.92
CA VAL A 108 -15.66 15.31 1.71
C VAL A 108 -15.17 14.85 3.08
N ASN A 109 -14.12 15.52 3.57
CA ASN A 109 -13.57 15.30 4.90
C ASN A 109 -14.56 15.70 5.99
#